data_AF-A0A3S4M6K8-F1
#
_entry.id   AF-A0A3S4M6K8-F1
#
_cell.length_a   1.000
_cell.length_b   1.000
_cell.length_c   1.000
_cell.angle_alpha   90.00
_cell.angle_beta   90.00
_cell.angle_gamma   90.00
#
_symmetry.space_group_name_H-M   'P 1'
#
loop_
_entity.id
_entity.type
_entity.pdbx_description
1 polymer ?
#
loop_
_entity_poly.entity_id
_entity_poly.type
_entity_poly.pdbx_seq_one_letter_code
_entity_poly.pdbx_strand_id
1 'polypeptide(L)'
;MQGDLKAAIERDFGSVDNFKAEFEKAAATRFGSGWAWLVLQGDKLAVVSTANQDSPLMGEAISGVSGFPILGLDVWEHAYYLKFQNRRPDYIKEFWNVVNWDEAAARFAAKK
;
A
#
# COMPACT_ATOMS: atom_id res chain seq x y z
N MET A 1 -10.00 -10.40 2.85
CA MET A 1 -8.82 -10.45 3.74
C MET A 1 -9.07 -11.40 4.90
N GLN A 2 -8.24 -12.43 5.07
CA GLN A 2 -8.38 -13.47 6.11
C GLN A 2 -7.00 -14.06 6.48
N GLY A 3 -6.94 -14.87 7.54
CA GLY A 3 -5.73 -15.61 7.93
C GLY A 3 -4.61 -14.76 8.51
N ASP A 4 -3.38 -15.27 8.43
CA ASP A 4 -2.18 -14.69 9.07
C ASP A 4 -1.93 -13.22 8.72
N LEU A 5 -2.18 -12.83 7.47
CA LEU A 5 -2.01 -11.44 7.04
C LEU A 5 -2.98 -10.51 7.77
N LYS A 6 -4.24 -10.94 7.99
CA LYS A 6 -5.22 -10.16 8.74
C LYS A 6 -4.76 -9.98 10.19
N ALA A 7 -4.28 -11.05 10.83
CA ALA A 7 -3.79 -11.01 12.20
C ALA A 7 -2.56 -10.09 12.34
N ALA A 8 -1.63 -10.12 11.37
CA ALA A 8 -0.49 -9.21 11.34
C ALA A 8 -0.91 -7.75 11.16
N ILE A 9 -1.91 -7.48 10.31
CA ILE A 9 -2.50 -6.14 10.16
C ILE A 9 -3.12 -5.66 11.46
N GLU A 10 -3.92 -6.49 12.12
CA GLU A 10 -4.55 -6.14 13.41
C GLU A 10 -3.50 -5.94 14.51
N ARG A 11 -2.39 -6.70 14.50
CA ARG A 11 -1.26 -6.53 15.41
C ARG A 11 -0.56 -5.18 15.21
N ASP A 12 -0.25 -4.83 13.96
CA ASP A 12 0.65 -3.69 13.67
C ASP A 12 -0.08 -2.35 13.54
N PHE A 13 -1.36 -2.37 13.16
CA PHE A 13 -2.20 -1.18 12.98
C PHE A 13 -3.35 -1.09 14.01
N GLY A 14 -3.53 -2.12 14.84
CA GLY A 14 -4.63 -2.22 15.83
C GLY A 14 -5.96 -2.70 15.26
N SER A 15 -6.26 -2.38 14.00
CA SER A 15 -7.43 -2.88 13.28
C SER A 15 -7.25 -2.80 11.77
N VAL A 16 -8.08 -3.54 11.04
CA VAL A 16 -8.15 -3.44 9.57
C VAL A 16 -8.54 -2.04 9.12
N ASP A 17 -9.48 -1.39 9.82
CA ASP A 17 -9.94 -0.06 9.46
C ASP A 17 -8.85 0.99 9.67
N ASN A 18 -8.05 0.87 10.73
CA ASN A 18 -6.90 1.73 10.97
C ASN A 18 -5.85 1.58 9.86
N PHE A 19 -5.55 0.34 9.46
CA PHE A 19 -4.66 0.07 8.33
C PHE A 19 -5.19 0.73 7.04
N LYS A 20 -6.47 0.53 6.71
CA LYS A 20 -7.06 1.13 5.51
C LYS A 20 -6.99 2.66 5.58
N ALA A 21 -7.31 3.27 6.71
CA ALA A 21 -7.24 4.71 6.89
C ALA A 21 -5.80 5.26 6.72
N GLU A 22 -4.80 4.56 7.24
CA GLU A 22 -3.39 4.93 7.07
C GLU A 22 -2.92 4.78 5.62
N PHE A 23 -3.30 3.68 4.95
CA PHE A 23 -3.02 3.44 3.54
C PHE A 23 -3.68 4.49 2.63
N GLU A 24 -4.96 4.78 2.87
CA GLU A 24 -5.71 5.81 2.15
C GLU A 24 -5.07 7.18 2.31
N LYS A 25 -4.64 7.53 3.53
CA LYS A 25 -3.93 8.78 3.80
C LYS A 25 -2.62 8.84 3.01
N ALA A 26 -1.79 7.80 3.05
CA ALA A 26 -0.52 7.77 2.32
C ALA A 26 -0.71 7.92 0.79
N ALA A 27 -1.71 7.25 0.22
CA ALA A 27 -2.07 7.35 -1.19
C ALA A 27 -2.59 8.74 -1.58
N ALA A 28 -3.42 9.35 -0.74
CA ALA A 28 -3.97 10.68 -0.97
C ALA A 28 -2.91 11.77 -0.84
N THR A 29 -2.00 11.67 0.14
CA THR A 29 -1.00 12.70 0.44
C THR A 29 0.27 12.59 -0.39
N ARG A 30 0.43 11.54 -1.22
CA ARG A 30 1.52 11.45 -2.20
C ARG A 30 1.33 12.52 -3.28
N PHE A 31 1.93 13.69 -3.10
CA PHE A 31 1.86 14.76 -4.08
C PHE A 31 2.57 14.37 -5.39
N GLY A 32 1.96 14.71 -6.53
CA GLY A 32 2.44 14.30 -7.85
C GLY A 32 2.20 12.81 -8.14
N SER A 33 3.13 12.23 -8.90
CA SER A 33 3.15 10.83 -9.30
C SER A 33 3.85 9.94 -8.28
N GLY A 34 3.35 8.71 -8.11
CA GLY A 34 3.97 7.76 -7.19
C GLY A 34 3.07 6.59 -6.85
N TRP A 35 3.43 5.93 -5.75
CA TRP A 35 2.77 4.72 -5.27
C TRP A 35 2.57 4.77 -3.75
N ALA A 36 1.51 4.13 -3.26
CA ALA A 36 1.36 3.77 -1.85
C ALA A 36 1.52 2.26 -1.67
N TRP A 37 2.13 1.84 -0.56
CA TRP A 37 2.52 0.46 -0.34
C TRP A 37 2.17 0.00 1.07
N LEU A 38 1.78 -1.27 1.18
CA LEU A 38 1.92 -2.04 2.41
C LEU A 38 3.22 -2.82 2.27
N VAL A 39 4.16 -2.62 3.18
CA VAL A 39 5.46 -3.29 3.19
C VAL A 39 5.66 -4.09 4.47
N LEU A 40 6.47 -5.13 4.39
CA LEU A 40 7.03 -5.83 5.53
C LEU A 40 8.46 -5.32 5.80
N GLN A 41 8.68 -4.71 6.96
CA GLN A 41 9.97 -4.20 7.44
C GLN A 41 10.44 -5.05 8.62
N GLY A 42 11.37 -5.97 8.36
CA GLY A 42 11.65 -7.05 9.31
C GLY A 42 10.39 -7.89 9.51
N ASP A 43 9.90 -7.98 10.74
CA ASP A 43 8.69 -8.74 11.07
C ASP A 43 7.43 -7.86 11.21
N LYS A 44 7.53 -6.56 10.94
CA LYS A 44 6.47 -5.58 11.16
C LYS A 44 5.94 -4.99 9.84
N LEU A 45 4.63 -4.91 9.71
CA LEU A 45 3.97 -4.24 8.59
C LEU A 45 4.00 -2.72 8.77
N ALA A 46 4.17 -2.01 7.67
CA ALA A 46 4.13 -0.54 7.61
C ALA A 46 3.48 -0.06 6.32
N VAL A 47 2.86 1.12 6.38
CA VAL A 47 2.40 1.85 5.19
C VAL A 47 3.46 2.87 4.79
N VAL A 48 3.85 2.86 3.53
CA VAL A 48 4.83 3.81 2.97
C VAL A 48 4.35 4.34 1.61
N SER A 49 4.96 5.41 1.12
CA SER A 49 4.74 5.86 -0.26
C SER A 49 6.05 6.26 -0.91
N THR A 50 6.15 6.05 -2.22
CA THR A 50 7.33 6.41 -3.02
C THR A 50 6.97 7.39 -4.11
N ALA A 51 7.95 8.19 -4.55
CA ALA A 51 7.78 9.08 -5.69
C ALA A 51 7.99 8.32 -7.00
N ASN A 52 7.32 8.76 -8.06
CA ASN A 52 7.53 8.26 -9.42
C ASN A 52 7.47 6.72 -9.53
N GLN A 53 8.54 6.08 -9.97
CA GLN A 53 8.65 4.62 -10.10
C GLN A 53 9.59 4.01 -9.05
N ASP A 54 9.93 4.78 -8.02
CA ASP A 54 10.76 4.27 -6.95
C ASP A 54 10.00 3.17 -6.21
N SER A 55 10.73 2.15 -5.78
CA SER A 55 10.19 1.01 -5.05
C SER A 55 10.83 0.90 -3.68
N PRO A 56 10.11 0.48 -2.63
CA PRO A 56 10.70 0.20 -1.32
C PRO A 56 11.88 -0.80 -1.36
N LEU A 57 11.95 -1.63 -2.41
CA LEU A 57 13.07 -2.55 -2.64
C LEU A 57 14.38 -1.85 -3.02
N MET A 58 14.33 -0.59 -3.45
CA MET A 58 15.53 0.21 -3.77
C MET A 58 16.24 0.72 -2.51
N GLY A 59 15.62 0.58 -1.33
CA GLY A 59 16.15 1.01 -0.04
C GLY A 59 16.00 2.52 0.21
N GLU A 60 16.25 2.91 1.45
CA GLU A 60 15.99 4.27 1.95
C GLU A 60 16.87 5.32 1.27
N ALA A 61 18.10 4.97 0.91
CA ALA A 61 19.03 5.88 0.25
C ALA A 61 18.53 6.36 -1.12
N ILE A 62 17.69 5.56 -1.79
CA ILE A 62 17.18 5.85 -3.14
C ILE A 62 15.72 6.26 -3.08
N SER A 63 14.87 5.44 -2.48
CA SER A 63 13.40 5.64 -2.49
C SER A 63 12.87 6.39 -1.26
N GLY A 64 13.72 6.67 -0.28
CA GLY A 64 13.35 7.29 1.01
C GLY A 64 12.66 6.32 1.99
N VAL A 65 12.38 5.09 1.58
CA VAL A 65 11.72 4.05 2.39
C VAL A 65 12.35 2.68 2.12
N SER A 66 12.02 1.70 2.95
CA SER A 66 12.47 0.31 2.79
C SER A 66 11.34 -0.68 3.07
N GLY A 67 11.56 -1.95 2.76
CA GLY A 67 10.68 -3.06 3.10
C GLY A 67 10.27 -3.89 1.89
N PHE A 68 9.79 -5.11 2.15
CA PHE A 68 9.31 -6.01 1.12
C PHE A 68 7.85 -5.66 0.76
N PRO A 69 7.53 -5.30 -0.50
CA PRO A 69 6.16 -4.90 -0.88
C PRO A 69 5.18 -6.07 -0.90
N ILE A 70 4.13 -5.95 -0.09
CA ILE A 70 3.01 -6.89 0.01
C ILE A 70 1.85 -6.45 -0.89
N LEU A 71 1.49 -5.17 -0.84
CA LEU A 71 0.44 -4.54 -1.63
C LEU A 71 0.95 -3.19 -2.15
N GLY A 72 0.51 -2.79 -3.35
CA GLY A 72 0.79 -1.49 -3.92
C GLY A 72 -0.43 -0.90 -4.62
N LEU A 73 -0.56 0.43 -4.57
CA LEU A 73 -1.55 1.21 -5.30
C LEU A 73 -0.83 2.27 -6.14
N ASP A 74 -1.02 2.21 -7.47
CA ASP A 74 -0.57 3.25 -8.40
C ASP A 74 -1.44 4.50 -8.21
N VAL A 75 -0.83 5.65 -7.89
CA VAL A 75 -1.50 6.95 -7.78
C VAL A 75 -1.01 7.96 -8.83
N TRP A 76 -0.34 7.51 -9.88
CA TRP A 76 -0.17 8.29 -11.10
C TRP A 76 -1.54 8.58 -11.72
N GLU A 77 -1.71 9.78 -12.30
CA GLU A 77 -3.00 10.19 -12.85
C GLU A 77 -3.52 9.22 -13.92
N HIS A 78 -2.64 8.64 -14.75
CA HIS A 78 -3.04 7.66 -15.77
C HIS A 78 -3.78 6.44 -15.21
N ALA A 79 -3.58 6.09 -13.93
CA ALA A 79 -4.23 4.94 -13.31
C ALA A 79 -5.72 5.18 -13.03
N TYR A 80 -6.16 6.44 -12.93
CA TYR A 80 -7.53 6.77 -12.52
C TYR A 80 -8.22 7.89 -13.33
N TYR A 81 -7.49 8.66 -14.12
CA TYR A 81 -8.01 9.92 -14.67
C TYR A 81 -9.27 9.77 -15.52
N LEU A 82 -9.34 8.72 -16.35
CA LEU A 82 -10.48 8.52 -17.27
C LEU A 82 -11.81 8.33 -16.52
N LYS A 83 -11.80 7.70 -15.33
CA LYS A 83 -13.02 7.43 -14.55
C LYS A 83 -13.21 8.42 -13.39
N PHE A 84 -12.13 8.87 -12.77
CA PHE A 84 -12.18 9.63 -11.52
C PHE A 84 -11.70 11.07 -11.65
N GLN A 85 -11.04 11.44 -12.76
CA GLN A 85 -10.46 12.79 -12.97
C GLN A 85 -9.58 13.19 -11.78
N ASN A 86 -9.86 14.30 -11.11
CA ASN A 86 -9.13 14.77 -9.92
C ASN A 86 -9.57 14.09 -8.61
N ARG A 87 -10.55 13.17 -8.64
CA ARG A 87 -11.11 12.53 -7.45
C ARG A 87 -10.31 11.30 -7.04
N ARG A 88 -9.01 11.50 -6.77
CA ARG A 88 -8.12 10.44 -6.27
C ARG A 88 -8.69 9.71 -5.03
N PRO A 89 -9.32 10.37 -4.05
CA PRO A 89 -9.94 9.67 -2.91
C PRO A 89 -11.03 8.65 -3.31
N ASP A 90 -11.80 8.91 -4.35
CA ASP A 90 -12.83 7.98 -4.83
C ASP A 90 -12.18 6.73 -5.45
N TYR A 91 -11.12 6.92 -6.24
CA TYR A 91 -10.33 5.82 -6.82
C TYR A 91 -9.69 4.93 -5.74
N ILE A 92 -9.10 5.57 -4.71
CA ILE A 92 -8.49 4.84 -3.59
C ILE A 92 -9.54 3.99 -2.85
N LYS A 93 -10.77 4.50 -2.67
CA LYS A 93 -11.84 3.71 -2.04
C LYS A 93 -12.24 2.50 -2.88
N GLU A 94 -12.31 2.66 -4.21
CA GLU A 94 -12.64 1.58 -5.15
C GLU A 94 -11.55 0.49 -5.22
N PHE A 95 -10.29 0.85 -4.98
CA PHE A 95 -9.19 -0.11 -4.93
C PHE A 95 -9.47 -1.26 -3.97
N TRP A 96 -10.08 -1.00 -2.81
CA TRP A 96 -10.38 -2.05 -1.82
C TRP A 96 -11.32 -3.15 -2.32
N ASN A 97 -12.12 -2.87 -3.35
CA ASN A 97 -13.02 -3.84 -3.96
C ASN A 97 -12.28 -4.81 -4.90
N VAL A 98 -11.07 -4.48 -5.34
CA VAL A 98 -10.31 -5.24 -6.34
C VAL A 98 -8.97 -5.78 -5.81
N VAL A 99 -8.61 -5.50 -4.57
CA VAL A 99 -7.39 -6.05 -3.95
C VAL A 99 -7.47 -7.59 -3.96
N ASN A 100 -6.46 -8.21 -4.56
CA ASN A 100 -6.24 -9.64 -4.44
C ASN A 100 -5.56 -9.96 -3.10
N TRP A 101 -6.38 -10.23 -2.09
CA TRP A 101 -5.92 -10.55 -0.74
C TRP A 101 -5.19 -11.89 -0.64
N ASP A 102 -5.45 -12.83 -1.55
CA ASP A 102 -4.78 -14.15 -1.54
C ASP A 102 -3.32 -14.00 -1.98
N GLU A 103 -3.05 -13.21 -3.02
CA GLU A 103 -1.68 -12.87 -3.44
C GLU A 103 -0.94 -12.08 -2.38
N ALA A 104 -1.59 -11.09 -1.74
CA ALA A 104 -1.01 -10.35 -0.64
C ALA A 104 -0.63 -11.29 0.53
N ALA A 105 -1.48 -12.26 0.86
CA ALA A 105 -1.21 -13.26 1.88
C ALA A 105 -0.06 -14.19 1.49
N ALA A 106 0.03 -14.62 0.23
CA ALA A 106 1.12 -15.45 -0.28
C ALA A 106 2.48 -14.72 -0.20
N ARG A 107 2.52 -13.45 -0.59
CA ARG A 107 3.70 -12.57 -0.46
C ARG A 107 4.15 -12.43 0.98
N PHE A 108 3.20 -12.19 1.88
CA PHE A 108 3.49 -12.09 3.31
C PHE A 108 4.05 -13.40 3.86
N ALA A 109 3.40 -14.53 3.57
CA ALA A 109 3.84 -15.84 4.04
C ALA A 109 5.24 -16.23 3.55
N ALA A 110 5.65 -15.77 2.35
CA ALA A 110 6.96 -16.06 1.79
C ALA A 110 8.12 -15.24 2.41
N LYS A 111 7.81 -14.19 3.18
CA LYS A 111 8.81 -13.24 3.72
C LYS A 111 8.67 -12.90 5.20
N LYS A 112 7.60 -13.34 5.86
CA LYS A 112 7.42 -13.25 7.31
C LYS A 112 8.35 -14.18 8.08
#